data_AF-A0A9W6XXW1-F1
#
_entry.id   AF-A0A9W6XXW1-F1
#
_cell.length_a   1.000
_cell.length_b   1.000
_cell.length_c   1.000
_cell.angle_alpha   90.00
_cell.angle_beta   90.00
_cell.angle_gamma   90.00
#
_symmetry.space_group_name_H-M   'P 1'
#
loop_
_entity.id
_entity.type
_entity.pdbx_description
1 polymer ?
#
loop_
_entity_poly.entity_id
_entity_poly.type
_entity_poly.pdbx_seq_one_letter_code
_entity_poly.pdbx_strand_id
1 'polypeptide(L)'
;MPAVNMPVIGYGDGKALMARGPSELHEHMASRLERSLGKALPQMEVRFKNVSISADVVVKDKNNLETQLPTLPTDIMKTLQGLVAKKHTVTKRILRNVSGVLKPGTTTLVLGQPGSGKSSLMKLLSGRFPKDSSVTIEGEVAYNGTPAAELRKCLPQLVSYVPQRDKHYPELTVKETLEFAHAACGAELSERDASHLVNGSPEENSEALKAAQALAEHYPEVVIQQLGLENCQNTIVGDAMLRGVSGGERKRVTTGEMAFGNNAAWPRSSAKRW
;
A
#
# COMPACT_ATOMS: atom_id res chain seq x y z
N MET A 1 -32.94 -30.52 -9.07
CA MET A 1 -31.51 -30.47 -8.68
C MET A 1 -31.48 -30.39 -7.16
N PRO A 2 -30.80 -31.30 -6.44
CA PRO A 2 -30.72 -31.19 -4.99
C PRO A 2 -29.96 -29.90 -4.66
N ALA A 3 -30.47 -29.11 -3.71
CA ALA A 3 -29.77 -27.94 -3.21
C ALA A 3 -28.42 -28.43 -2.66
N VAL A 4 -27.33 -28.09 -3.35
CA VAL A 4 -25.99 -28.27 -2.81
C VAL A 4 -25.96 -27.46 -1.53
N ASN A 5 -25.83 -28.14 -0.39
CA ASN A 5 -25.82 -27.50 0.92
C ASN A 5 -24.54 -26.66 1.01
N MET A 6 -24.62 -25.41 0.54
CA MET A 6 -23.48 -24.51 0.45
C MET A 6 -23.01 -24.21 1.87
N PRO A 7 -21.71 -24.43 2.17
CA PRO A 7 -21.19 -24.25 3.52
C PRO A 7 -21.47 -22.81 3.98
N VAL A 8 -22.00 -22.64 5.19
CA VAL A 8 -22.36 -21.33 5.75
C VAL A 8 -21.07 -20.61 6.18
N ILE A 9 -21.01 -19.30 5.98
CA ILE A 9 -19.90 -18.48 6.48
C ILE A 9 -19.98 -18.46 8.01
N GLY A 10 -18.97 -19.03 8.65
CA GLY A 10 -18.83 -19.06 10.10
C GLY A 10 -17.80 -18.05 10.59
N TYR A 11 -17.78 -17.80 11.89
CA TYR A 11 -16.94 -16.80 12.56
C TYR A 11 -15.93 -17.40 13.55
N GLY A 12 -15.70 -18.73 13.49
CA GLY A 12 -14.86 -19.43 14.47
C GLY A 12 -13.38 -19.54 14.10
N ASP A 13 -13.05 -19.40 12.82
CA ASP A 13 -11.68 -19.41 12.29
C ASP A 13 -11.67 -18.77 10.88
N GLY A 14 -10.48 -18.57 10.31
CA GLY A 14 -10.32 -17.98 8.98
C GLY A 14 -10.89 -18.86 7.85
N LYS A 15 -10.86 -20.18 8.02
CA LYS A 15 -11.39 -21.14 7.04
C LYS A 15 -12.92 -21.08 6.96
N ALA A 16 -13.59 -20.90 8.10
CA ALA A 16 -15.03 -20.74 8.20
C ALA A 16 -15.49 -19.41 7.60
N LEU A 17 -14.70 -18.32 7.79
CA LEU A 17 -14.95 -17.04 7.12
C LEU A 17 -14.83 -17.17 5.60
N MET A 18 -13.85 -17.94 5.13
CA MET A 18 -13.58 -18.15 3.72
C MET A 18 -14.33 -19.34 3.09
N ALA A 19 -15.33 -19.91 3.78
CA ALA A 19 -16.00 -21.15 3.36
C ALA A 19 -16.66 -21.07 1.95
N ARG A 20 -17.06 -19.86 1.53
CA ARG A 20 -17.63 -19.58 0.20
C ARG A 20 -16.69 -18.79 -0.73
N GLY A 21 -15.44 -18.62 -0.30
CA GLY A 21 -14.43 -17.84 -1.02
C GLY A 21 -14.49 -16.33 -0.74
N PRO A 22 -13.53 -15.57 -1.30
CA PRO A 22 -13.31 -14.17 -0.95
C PRO A 22 -14.45 -13.25 -1.33
N SER A 23 -15.04 -13.43 -2.51
CA SER A 23 -16.10 -12.54 -3.01
C SER A 23 -17.35 -12.61 -2.13
N GLU A 24 -17.76 -13.83 -1.77
CA GLU A 24 -18.90 -14.06 -0.87
C GLU A 24 -18.62 -13.57 0.55
N LEU A 25 -17.39 -13.73 1.05
CA LEU A 25 -16.99 -13.14 2.33
C LEU A 25 -17.11 -11.60 2.28
N HIS A 26 -16.62 -10.94 1.23
CA HIS A 26 -16.71 -9.48 1.11
C HIS A 26 -18.16 -9.00 1.09
N GLU A 27 -19.04 -9.64 0.33
CA GLU A 27 -20.47 -9.32 0.29
C GLU A 27 -21.16 -9.56 1.64
N HIS A 28 -20.83 -10.68 2.31
CA HIS A 28 -21.35 -11.05 3.62
C HIS A 28 -20.96 -10.03 4.71
N MET A 29 -19.73 -9.51 4.65
CA MET A 29 -19.23 -8.46 5.54
C MET A 29 -19.86 -7.11 5.18
N ALA A 30 -19.82 -6.70 3.91
CA ALA A 30 -20.33 -5.41 3.46
C ALA A 30 -21.80 -5.24 3.81
N SER A 31 -22.66 -6.21 3.47
CA SER A 31 -24.10 -6.12 3.75
C SER A 31 -24.44 -5.97 5.24
N ARG A 32 -23.65 -6.55 6.15
CA ARG A 32 -23.86 -6.39 7.61
C ARG A 32 -23.35 -5.06 8.12
N LEU A 33 -22.14 -4.69 7.71
CA LEU A 33 -21.53 -3.43 8.10
C LEU A 33 -22.34 -2.24 7.60
N GLU A 34 -22.83 -2.26 6.36
CA GLU A 34 -23.62 -1.17 5.79
C GLU A 34 -24.98 -0.98 6.48
N ARG A 35 -25.67 -2.09 6.81
CA ARG A 35 -26.92 -2.04 7.59
C ARG A 35 -26.70 -1.40 8.94
N SER A 36 -25.66 -1.84 9.65
CA SER A 36 -25.34 -1.34 10.98
C SER A 36 -24.77 0.09 10.98
N LEU A 37 -24.01 0.46 9.94
CA LEU A 37 -23.51 1.82 9.74
C LEU A 37 -24.59 2.79 9.25
N GLY A 38 -25.69 2.28 8.68
CA GLY A 38 -26.74 3.09 8.05
C GLY A 38 -26.29 3.81 6.76
N LYS A 39 -25.18 3.37 6.16
CA LYS A 39 -24.62 3.95 4.94
C LYS A 39 -23.74 2.94 4.21
N ALA A 40 -23.56 3.15 2.91
CA ALA A 40 -22.62 2.37 2.10
C ALA A 40 -21.18 2.51 2.64
N LEU A 41 -20.39 1.44 2.47
CA LEU A 41 -18.98 1.45 2.81
C LEU A 41 -18.24 2.49 1.94
N PRO A 42 -17.24 3.19 2.51
CA PRO A 42 -16.53 4.23 1.79
C PRO A 42 -15.78 3.63 0.60
N GLN A 43 -15.93 4.27 -0.55
CA GLN A 43 -15.15 3.98 -1.75
C GLN A 43 -14.08 5.05 -1.98
N MET A 44 -13.01 4.72 -2.70
CA MET A 44 -11.91 5.64 -2.97
C MET A 44 -11.75 5.89 -4.47
N GLU A 45 -11.97 7.15 -4.87
CA GLU A 45 -11.62 7.66 -6.19
C GLU A 45 -10.37 8.55 -6.09
N VAL A 46 -9.39 8.31 -6.96
CA VAL A 46 -8.17 9.13 -7.05
C VAL A 46 -8.18 9.91 -8.35
N ARG A 47 -8.14 11.24 -8.27
CA ARG A 47 -8.01 12.12 -9.43
C ARG A 47 -6.66 12.79 -9.42
N PHE A 48 -6.05 12.91 -10.59
CA PHE A 48 -4.83 13.68 -10.77
C PHE A 48 -4.93 14.50 -12.05
N LYS A 49 -4.50 15.76 -11.98
CA LYS A 49 -4.65 16.72 -13.07
C LYS A 49 -3.35 17.47 -13.30
N ASN A 50 -2.92 17.46 -14.55
CA ASN A 50 -1.77 18.18 -15.06
C ASN A 50 -0.47 17.91 -14.29
N VAL A 51 -0.30 16.67 -13.81
CA VAL A 51 0.83 16.30 -12.98
C VAL A 51 2.11 16.29 -13.79
N SER A 52 3.10 17.06 -13.33
CA SER A 52 4.46 17.06 -13.86
C SER A 52 5.45 16.84 -12.73
N ILE A 53 6.50 16.05 -13.00
CA ILE A 53 7.59 15.81 -12.05
C ILE A 53 8.90 16.11 -12.78
N SER A 54 9.71 16.97 -12.18
CA SER A 54 11.06 17.31 -12.65
C SER A 54 12.06 17.10 -11.53
N ALA A 55 13.28 16.69 -11.87
CA ALA A 55 14.37 16.53 -10.91
C ALA A 55 15.67 17.10 -11.47
N ASP A 56 16.39 17.88 -10.67
CA ASP A 56 17.69 18.42 -11.01
C ASP A 56 18.77 17.37 -10.75
N VAL A 57 19.47 16.97 -11.82
CA VAL A 57 20.50 15.94 -11.77
C VAL A 57 21.86 16.59 -11.95
N VAL A 58 22.77 16.37 -11.01
CA VAL A 58 24.17 16.79 -11.15
C VAL A 58 24.83 15.92 -12.21
N VAL A 59 25.28 16.53 -13.31
CA VAL A 59 26.03 15.86 -14.36
C VAL A 59 27.51 15.91 -13.98
N LYS A 60 28.15 14.74 -13.86
CA LYS A 60 29.61 14.67 -13.82
C LYS A 60 30.10 14.69 -15.26
N ASP A 61 30.82 15.74 -15.64
CA ASP A 61 31.48 15.81 -16.94
C ASP A 61 32.48 14.65 -17.10
N LYS A 62 32.42 13.97 -18.24
CA LYS A 62 33.30 12.84 -18.57
C LYS A 62 34.73 13.25 -18.93
N ASN A 63 35.04 14.54 -18.98
CA ASN A 63 36.33 15.06 -19.46
C ASN A 63 37.31 15.35 -18.31
N ASN A 64 37.68 14.32 -17.53
CA ASN A 64 38.96 14.29 -16.77
C ASN A 64 39.15 12.92 -16.08
N LEU A 65 39.33 11.87 -16.89
CA LEU A 65 39.88 10.60 -16.44
C LEU A 65 41.24 10.38 -17.10
N GLU A 66 42.19 11.29 -16.83
CA GLU A 66 43.59 10.88 -16.80
C GLU A 66 43.93 10.50 -15.36
N THR A 67 44.04 9.20 -15.13
CA THR A 67 44.53 8.59 -13.89
C THR A 67 46.00 8.95 -13.70
N GLN A 68 46.28 10.09 -13.08
CA GLN A 68 47.56 10.37 -12.45
C GLN A 68 47.51 9.96 -10.97
N LEU A 69 48.57 9.28 -10.53
CA LEU A 69 48.73 8.76 -9.17
C LEU A 69 48.57 9.88 -8.12
N PRO A 70 47.86 9.64 -7.01
CA PRO A 70 47.55 10.67 -6.03
C PRO A 70 48.83 11.10 -5.32
N THR A 71 49.23 12.35 -5.54
CA THR A 71 50.24 13.02 -4.71
C THR A 71 49.49 14.02 -3.84
N LEU A 72 49.75 14.01 -2.52
CA LEU A 72 49.09 14.85 -1.51
C LEU A 72 48.79 16.31 -1.92
N PRO A 73 49.70 17.05 -2.60
CA PRO A 73 49.39 18.42 -3.04
C PRO A 73 48.29 18.48 -4.11
N THR A 74 48.19 17.49 -4.99
CA THR A 74 47.23 17.45 -6.10
C THR A 74 45.81 17.14 -5.60
N ASP A 75 45.66 16.38 -4.51
CA ASP A 75 44.35 16.08 -3.91
C ASP A 75 43.79 17.26 -3.12
N ILE A 76 44.65 18.05 -2.45
CA ILE A 76 44.28 19.30 -1.78
C ILE A 76 43.83 20.34 -2.81
N MET A 77 44.55 20.43 -3.94
CA MET A 77 44.19 21.34 -5.02
C MET A 77 42.89 20.91 -5.72
N LYS A 78 42.64 19.61 -5.92
CA LYS A 78 41.37 19.08 -6.44
C LYS A 78 40.19 19.29 -5.48
N THR A 79 40.40 19.17 -4.17
CA THR A 79 39.35 19.45 -3.16
C THR A 79 39.02 20.94 -3.10
N LEU A 80 40.02 21.82 -3.17
CA LEU A 80 39.80 23.27 -3.27
C LEU A 80 39.14 23.68 -4.60
N GLN A 81 39.52 23.08 -5.73
CA GLN A 81 38.84 23.29 -7.02
C GLN A 81 37.41 22.72 -7.02
N GLY A 82 37.17 21.61 -6.33
CA GLY A 82 35.83 21.03 -6.14
C GLY A 82 34.89 21.87 -5.26
N LEU A 83 35.44 22.74 -4.41
CA LEU A 83 34.68 23.73 -3.62
C LEU A 83 34.27 24.95 -4.47
N VAL A 84 34.97 25.23 -5.58
CA VAL A 84 34.71 26.38 -6.48
C VAL A 84 33.95 25.98 -7.75
N ALA A 85 33.99 24.69 -8.13
CA ALA A 85 33.28 24.20 -9.32
C ALA A 85 31.75 24.26 -9.12
N LYS A 86 31.08 25.14 -9.88
CA LYS A 86 29.61 25.11 -10.01
C LYS A 86 29.21 23.73 -10.54
N LYS A 87 28.56 22.93 -9.70
CA LYS A 87 27.99 21.64 -10.09
C LYS A 87 26.99 21.87 -11.22
N HIS A 88 27.35 21.47 -12.44
CA HIS A 88 26.46 21.58 -13.58
C HIS A 88 25.25 20.67 -13.33
N THR A 89 24.08 21.29 -13.25
CA THR A 89 22.81 20.63 -12.94
C THR A 89 21.91 20.71 -14.17
N VAL A 90 21.36 19.57 -14.56
CA VAL A 90 20.41 19.48 -15.68
C VAL A 90 19.07 19.02 -15.14
N THR A 91 18.02 19.80 -15.41
CA THR A 91 16.65 19.45 -15.02
C THR A 91 16.11 18.34 -15.92
N LYS A 92 15.87 17.18 -15.34
CA LYS A 92 15.25 16.03 -16.01
C LYS A 92 13.75 15.99 -15.72
N ARG A 93 12.93 16.14 -16.77
CA ARG A 93 11.48 15.94 -16.68
C ARG A 93 11.14 14.45 -16.69
N ILE A 94 10.57 13.97 -15.59
CA ILE A 94 10.16 12.57 -15.36
C ILE A 94 8.73 12.34 -15.82
N LEU A 95 7.79 13.20 -15.40
CA LEU A 95 6.39 13.19 -15.84
C LEU A 95 6.05 14.53 -16.48
N ARG A 96 5.17 14.52 -17.50
CA ARG A 96 4.81 15.70 -18.28
C ARG A 96 3.29 15.77 -18.42
N ASN A 97 2.67 16.68 -17.68
CA ASN A 97 1.25 17.04 -17.79
C ASN A 97 0.30 15.82 -17.83
N VAL A 98 0.45 14.90 -16.89
CA VAL A 98 -0.33 13.65 -16.83
C VAL A 98 -1.62 13.90 -16.06
N SER A 99 -2.76 13.50 -16.64
CA SER A 99 -4.09 13.61 -16.02
C SER A 99 -4.83 12.28 -16.09
N GLY A 100 -5.67 11.99 -15.09
CA GLY A 100 -6.46 10.76 -15.06
C GLY A 100 -7.30 10.61 -13.79
N VAL A 101 -8.15 9.58 -13.82
CA VAL A 101 -9.05 9.22 -12.72
C VAL A 101 -8.98 7.71 -12.50
N LEU A 102 -8.72 7.28 -11.27
CA LEU A 102 -8.80 5.89 -10.83
C LEU A 102 -10.14 5.71 -10.10
N LYS A 103 -11.06 4.95 -10.70
CA LYS A 103 -12.40 4.74 -10.16
C LYS A 103 -12.42 3.57 -9.16
N PRO A 104 -13.26 3.64 -8.12
CA PRO A 104 -13.51 2.50 -7.24
C PRO A 104 -13.95 1.25 -8.01
N GLY A 105 -13.59 0.07 -7.51
CA GLY A 105 -14.00 -1.22 -8.09
C GLY A 105 -13.37 -1.54 -9.45
N THR A 106 -12.36 -0.77 -9.88
CA THR A 106 -11.67 -1.00 -11.16
C THR A 106 -10.20 -1.31 -10.97
N THR A 107 -9.64 -2.13 -11.86
CA THR A 107 -8.20 -2.36 -11.98
C THR A 107 -7.67 -1.49 -13.11
N THR A 108 -6.78 -0.55 -12.80
CA THR A 108 -6.13 0.30 -13.81
C THR A 108 -4.72 -0.20 -14.11
N LEU A 109 -4.45 -0.52 -15.38
CA LEU A 109 -3.15 -0.97 -15.84
C LEU A 109 -2.34 0.22 -16.42
N VAL A 110 -1.17 0.51 -15.83
CA VAL A 110 -0.26 1.56 -16.31
C VAL A 110 0.91 0.92 -17.05
N LEU A 111 0.96 1.13 -18.37
CA LEU A 111 2.01 0.59 -19.25
C LEU A 111 2.97 1.68 -19.74
N GLY A 112 4.21 1.30 -20.01
CA GLY A 112 5.23 2.19 -20.56
C GLY A 112 6.63 1.59 -20.45
N GLN A 113 7.55 2.06 -21.28
CA GLN A 113 8.94 1.60 -21.32
C GLN A 113 9.68 1.80 -19.97
N PRO A 114 10.75 1.04 -19.68
CA PRO A 114 11.61 1.31 -18.53
C PRO A 114 12.04 2.78 -18.49
N GLY A 115 12.00 3.41 -17.30
CA GLY A 115 12.33 4.83 -17.14
C GLY A 115 11.23 5.83 -17.54
N SER A 116 10.06 5.39 -18.02
CA SER A 116 8.94 6.27 -18.40
C SER A 116 8.22 6.98 -17.24
N GLY A 117 8.65 6.79 -15.99
CA GLY A 117 8.04 7.43 -14.82
C GLY A 117 6.85 6.69 -14.19
N LYS A 118 6.52 5.46 -14.58
CA LYS A 118 5.42 4.65 -13.97
C LYS A 118 5.51 4.60 -12.45
N SER A 119 6.65 4.16 -11.93
CA SER A 119 6.86 4.07 -10.48
C SER A 119 6.86 5.45 -9.82
N SER A 120 7.25 6.50 -10.55
CA SER A 120 7.17 7.88 -10.07
C SER A 120 5.72 8.33 -9.93
N LEU A 121 4.87 8.03 -10.92
CA LEU A 121 3.44 8.29 -10.85
C LEU A 121 2.79 7.52 -9.69
N MET A 122 3.05 6.22 -9.56
CA MET A 122 2.49 5.40 -8.47
C MET A 122 2.94 5.86 -7.07
N LYS A 123 4.20 6.29 -6.92
CA LYS A 123 4.70 6.87 -5.66
C LYS A 123 4.04 8.21 -5.36
N LEU A 124 3.78 9.05 -6.37
CA LEU A 124 3.04 10.29 -6.19
C LEU A 124 1.62 10.02 -5.71
N LEU A 125 0.89 9.15 -6.42
CA LEU A 125 -0.50 8.79 -6.11
C LEU A 125 -0.66 8.03 -4.79
N SER A 126 0.41 7.48 -4.21
CA SER A 126 0.41 6.86 -2.88
C SER A 126 0.96 7.76 -1.78
N GLY A 127 1.26 9.03 -2.08
CA GLY A 127 1.83 9.98 -1.12
C GLY A 127 3.27 9.67 -0.68
N ARG A 128 3.95 8.74 -1.36
CA ARG A 128 5.29 8.23 -1.03
C ARG A 128 6.39 8.77 -1.95
N PHE A 129 6.09 9.81 -2.74
CA PHE A 129 7.11 10.48 -3.54
C PHE A 129 8.07 11.26 -2.63
N PRO A 130 9.40 11.09 -2.75
CA PRO A 130 10.37 11.77 -1.91
C PRO A 130 10.27 13.30 -2.10
N LYS A 131 10.27 14.02 -0.98
CA LYS A 131 10.40 15.48 -0.96
C LYS A 131 11.87 15.83 -0.85
N ASP A 132 12.54 15.88 -1.99
CA ASP A 132 13.91 16.36 -2.11
C ASP A 132 13.88 17.78 -2.68
N SER A 133 14.77 18.67 -2.24
CA SER A 133 14.86 20.04 -2.76
C SER A 133 15.23 20.08 -4.24
N SER A 134 15.84 19.00 -4.76
CA SER A 134 16.12 18.82 -6.18
C SER A 134 14.92 18.38 -7.02
N VAL A 135 13.75 18.15 -6.42
CA VAL A 135 12.54 17.66 -7.12
C VAL A 135 11.45 18.71 -7.09
N THR A 136 10.91 19.03 -8.26
CA THR A 136 9.70 19.84 -8.43
C THR A 136 8.53 18.96 -8.83
N ILE A 137 7.41 19.09 -8.12
CA ILE A 137 6.14 18.42 -8.43
C ILE A 137 5.10 19.51 -8.68
N GLU A 138 4.46 19.45 -9.83
CA GLU A 138 3.40 20.37 -10.25
C GLU A 138 2.11 19.60 -10.53
N GLY A 139 0.98 20.31 -10.55
CA GLY A 139 -0.35 19.73 -10.74
C GLY A 139 -1.03 19.34 -9.44
N GLU A 140 -2.18 18.68 -9.57
CA GLU A 140 -3.09 18.41 -8.46
C GLU A 140 -3.35 16.91 -8.34
N VAL A 141 -3.43 16.42 -7.11
CA VAL A 141 -3.91 15.08 -6.77
C VAL A 141 -4.98 15.21 -5.69
N ALA A 142 -6.12 14.56 -5.88
CA ALA A 142 -7.24 14.57 -4.95
C ALA A 142 -7.80 13.16 -4.75
N TYR A 143 -8.30 12.90 -3.54
CA TYR A 143 -8.92 11.64 -3.13
C TYR A 143 -10.35 11.95 -2.70
N ASN A 144 -11.35 11.41 -3.41
CA ASN A 144 -12.77 11.77 -3.23
C ASN A 144 -13.03 13.30 -3.23
N GLY A 145 -12.30 14.04 -4.05
CA GLY A 145 -12.39 15.51 -4.13
C GLY A 145 -11.54 16.28 -3.11
N THR A 146 -11.01 15.62 -2.08
CA THR A 146 -10.14 16.26 -1.09
C THR A 146 -8.69 16.32 -1.58
N PRO A 147 -8.02 17.48 -1.56
CA PRO A 147 -6.62 17.60 -1.98
C PRO A 147 -5.66 16.71 -1.16
N ALA A 148 -4.68 16.11 -1.83
CA ALA A 148 -3.66 15.25 -1.21
C ALA A 148 -2.88 15.95 -0.08
N ALA A 149 -2.73 17.28 -0.16
CA ALA A 149 -2.06 18.08 0.86
C ALA A 149 -2.78 18.04 2.21
N GLU A 150 -4.12 18.05 2.20
CA GLU A 150 -4.96 18.02 3.40
C GLU A 150 -4.96 16.63 4.04
N LEU A 151 -4.95 15.59 3.20
CA LEU A 151 -4.92 14.20 3.65
C LEU A 151 -3.54 13.69 4.02
N ARG A 152 -2.47 14.49 3.89
CA ARG A 152 -1.07 14.04 4.03
C ARG A 152 -0.82 13.17 5.27
N LYS A 153 -1.44 13.49 6.40
CA LYS A 153 -1.25 12.76 7.68
C LYS A 153 -1.99 11.42 7.73
N CYS A 154 -3.13 11.30 7.06
CA CYS A 154 -3.95 10.09 7.04
C CYS A 154 -3.83 9.30 5.73
N LEU A 155 -3.19 9.84 4.70
CA LEU A 155 -3.07 9.21 3.38
C LEU A 155 -2.44 7.80 3.41
N PRO A 156 -1.43 7.51 4.25
CA PRO A 156 -0.94 6.13 4.39
C PRO A 156 -1.98 5.14 4.92
N GLN A 157 -3.04 5.63 5.58
CA GLN A 157 -4.17 4.85 6.08
C GLN A 157 -5.29 4.72 5.03
N LEU A 158 -5.11 5.27 3.83
CA LEU A 158 -6.09 5.23 2.75
C LEU A 158 -5.52 4.57 1.49
N VAL A 159 -4.19 4.55 1.35
CA VAL A 159 -3.51 4.03 0.16
C VAL A 159 -2.35 3.12 0.55
N SER A 160 -2.51 1.83 0.25
CA SER A 160 -1.44 0.84 0.28
C SER A 160 -0.54 0.96 -0.96
N TYR A 161 0.76 0.77 -0.78
CA TYR A 161 1.74 0.77 -1.88
C TYR A 161 2.66 -0.43 -1.74
N VAL A 162 2.54 -1.37 -2.67
CA VAL A 162 3.44 -2.53 -2.77
C VAL A 162 4.69 -2.12 -3.55
N PRO A 163 5.88 -2.05 -2.92
CA PRO A 163 7.11 -1.66 -3.60
C PRO A 163 7.56 -2.73 -4.61
N GLN A 164 8.44 -2.37 -5.55
CA GLN A 164 8.97 -3.33 -6.52
C GLN A 164 9.84 -4.41 -5.87
N ARG A 165 10.64 -4.03 -4.86
CA ARG A 165 11.50 -4.94 -4.10
C ARG A 165 10.79 -5.33 -2.82
N ASP A 166 10.77 -6.63 -2.56
CA ASP A 166 10.21 -7.20 -1.34
C ASP A 166 11.29 -7.16 -0.25
N LYS A 167 10.90 -6.78 0.97
CA LYS A 167 11.80 -6.69 2.12
C LYS A 167 11.10 -7.35 3.29
N HIS A 168 11.64 -8.48 3.72
CA HIS A 168 11.09 -9.32 4.79
C HIS A 168 12.19 -9.69 5.78
N TYR A 169 11.80 -10.12 6.97
CA TYR A 169 12.68 -10.87 7.82
C TYR A 169 12.81 -12.28 7.25
N PRO A 170 14.01 -12.71 6.80
CA PRO A 170 14.16 -13.93 6.02
C PRO A 170 13.90 -15.21 6.82
N GLU A 171 14.05 -15.14 8.14
CA GLU A 171 13.91 -16.27 9.07
C GLU A 171 12.47 -16.52 9.50
N LEU A 172 11.57 -15.54 9.35
CA LEU A 172 10.16 -15.71 9.68
C LEU A 172 9.46 -16.54 8.61
N THR A 173 8.52 -17.37 9.05
CA THR A 173 7.56 -18.02 8.16
C THR A 173 6.60 -17.01 7.55
N VAL A 174 5.95 -17.41 6.45
CA VAL A 174 4.88 -16.61 5.84
C VAL A 174 3.78 -16.28 6.87
N LYS A 175 3.35 -17.26 7.66
CA LYS A 175 2.33 -17.08 8.69
C LYS A 175 2.79 -16.10 9.77
N GLU A 176 3.97 -16.30 10.34
CA GLU A 176 4.53 -15.39 11.35
C GLU A 176 4.71 -13.96 10.82
N THR A 177 5.12 -13.82 9.56
CA THR A 177 5.27 -12.49 8.92
C THR A 177 3.93 -11.76 8.84
N LEU A 178 2.87 -12.46 8.42
CA LEU A 178 1.53 -11.87 8.29
C LEU A 178 0.89 -11.61 9.66
N GLU A 179 1.05 -12.51 10.63
CA GLU A 179 0.59 -12.32 12.01
C GLU A 179 1.31 -11.14 12.67
N PHE A 180 2.63 -11.01 12.47
CA PHE A 180 3.40 -9.87 12.95
C PHE A 180 2.92 -8.55 12.34
N ALA A 181 2.73 -8.52 11.01
CA ALA A 181 2.24 -7.34 10.32
C ALA A 181 0.83 -6.95 10.79
N HIS A 182 -0.04 -7.93 11.01
CA HIS A 182 -1.39 -7.74 11.54
C HIS A 182 -1.37 -7.17 12.98
N ALA A 183 -0.57 -7.77 13.87
CA ALA A 183 -0.39 -7.29 15.24
C ALA A 183 0.13 -5.84 15.28
N ALA A 184 1.10 -5.51 14.43
CA ALA A 184 1.65 -4.16 14.33
C ALA A 184 0.65 -3.11 13.81
N CYS A 185 -0.43 -3.55 13.15
CA CYS A 185 -1.46 -2.67 12.59
C CYS A 185 -2.72 -2.51 13.48
N GLY A 186 -2.74 -3.14 14.66
CA GLY A 186 -3.92 -3.17 15.54
C GLY A 186 -4.82 -4.36 15.20
N ALA A 187 -4.46 -5.54 15.72
CA ALA A 187 -5.09 -6.83 15.44
C ALA A 187 -6.58 -6.93 15.78
N GLU A 188 -7.11 -5.96 16.54
CA GLU A 188 -8.48 -5.98 17.04
C GLU A 188 -9.30 -4.84 16.44
N LEU A 189 -10.61 -5.06 16.36
CA LEU A 189 -11.56 -4.01 16.04
C LEU A 189 -11.47 -2.92 17.12
N SER A 190 -11.13 -1.70 16.73
CA SER A 190 -11.01 -0.61 17.70
C SER A 190 -12.37 -0.26 18.31
N GLU A 191 -12.40 0.13 19.59
CA GLU A 191 -13.64 0.53 20.27
C GLU A 191 -14.38 1.66 19.54
N ARG A 192 -13.60 2.58 18.93
CA ARG A 192 -14.14 3.64 18.10
C ARG A 192 -14.90 3.08 16.91
N ASP A 193 -14.36 2.05 16.28
CA ASP A 193 -14.96 1.44 15.11
C ASP A 193 -16.21 0.66 15.55
N ALA A 194 -16.13 -0.12 16.62
CA ALA A 194 -17.31 -0.75 17.21
C ALA A 194 -18.44 0.27 17.54
N SER A 195 -18.10 1.48 18.01
CA SER A 195 -19.08 2.51 18.39
C SER A 195 -19.92 3.08 17.24
N HIS A 196 -19.52 2.92 15.97
CA HIS A 196 -20.34 3.37 14.84
C HIS A 196 -21.28 2.29 14.29
N LEU A 197 -21.20 1.04 14.77
CA LEU A 197 -22.10 -0.06 14.40
C LEU A 197 -23.39 -0.01 15.23
N VAL A 198 -24.16 1.08 15.10
CA VAL A 198 -25.29 1.37 16.00
C VAL A 198 -26.58 1.83 15.30
N ASN A 199 -26.55 2.00 13.97
CA ASN A 199 -27.67 2.59 13.23
C ASN A 199 -28.69 1.57 12.70
N GLY A 200 -28.39 0.26 12.76
CA GLY A 200 -29.32 -0.83 12.39
C GLY A 200 -30.21 -1.28 13.56
N SER A 201 -30.94 -2.40 13.37
CA SER A 201 -31.64 -3.06 14.48
C SER A 201 -30.65 -3.59 15.54
N PRO A 202 -31.09 -3.84 16.79
CA PRO A 202 -30.22 -4.44 17.81
C PRO A 202 -29.56 -5.75 17.35
N GLU A 203 -30.31 -6.60 16.65
CA GLU A 203 -29.83 -7.86 16.08
C GLU A 203 -28.83 -7.60 14.95
N GLU A 204 -29.13 -6.68 14.02
CA GLU A 204 -28.24 -6.33 12.91
C GLU A 204 -26.91 -5.74 13.40
N ASN A 205 -26.96 -4.88 14.41
CA ASN A 205 -25.77 -4.27 15.02
C ASN A 205 -24.93 -5.34 15.73
N SER A 206 -25.57 -6.25 16.47
CA SER A 206 -24.87 -7.37 17.13
C SER A 206 -24.22 -8.31 16.10
N GLU A 207 -24.90 -8.63 15.01
CA GLU A 207 -24.35 -9.43 13.92
C GLU A 207 -23.17 -8.75 13.23
N ALA A 208 -23.28 -7.45 12.94
CA ALA A 208 -22.21 -6.68 12.30
C ALA A 208 -20.98 -6.60 13.19
N LEU A 209 -21.16 -6.35 14.49
CA LEU A 209 -20.07 -6.31 15.47
C LEU A 209 -19.37 -7.67 15.56
N LYS A 210 -20.13 -8.76 15.68
CA LYS A 210 -19.59 -10.12 15.74
C LYS A 210 -18.81 -10.47 14.46
N ALA A 211 -19.35 -10.11 13.30
CA ALA A 211 -18.69 -10.33 12.02
C ALA A 211 -17.37 -9.54 11.93
N ALA A 212 -17.39 -8.26 12.31
CA ALA A 212 -16.22 -7.37 12.28
C ALA A 212 -15.11 -7.86 13.24
N GLN A 213 -15.48 -8.27 14.45
CA GLN A 213 -14.55 -8.83 15.43
C GLN A 213 -13.91 -10.13 14.93
N ALA A 214 -14.73 -11.07 14.43
CA ALA A 214 -14.21 -12.33 13.90
C ALA A 214 -13.31 -12.13 12.69
N LEU A 215 -13.66 -11.21 11.78
CA LEU A 215 -12.79 -10.88 10.66
C LEU A 215 -11.47 -10.29 11.14
N ALA A 216 -11.48 -9.39 12.11
CA ALA A 216 -10.25 -8.80 12.67
C ALA A 216 -9.36 -9.89 13.29
N GLU A 217 -9.93 -10.72 14.17
CA GLU A 217 -9.22 -11.78 14.89
C GLU A 217 -8.56 -12.81 13.95
N HIS A 218 -9.27 -13.22 12.89
CA HIS A 218 -8.79 -14.26 11.97
C HIS A 218 -8.27 -13.69 10.65
N TYR A 219 -8.02 -12.38 10.57
CA TYR A 219 -7.63 -11.74 9.32
C TYR A 219 -6.36 -12.31 8.68
N PRO A 220 -5.30 -12.69 9.44
CA PRO A 220 -4.12 -13.31 8.86
C PRO A 220 -4.43 -14.59 8.07
N GLU A 221 -5.29 -15.46 8.60
CA GLU A 221 -5.70 -16.70 7.94
C GLU A 221 -6.52 -16.42 6.68
N VAL A 222 -7.42 -15.43 6.75
CA VAL A 222 -8.18 -14.95 5.60
C VAL A 222 -7.23 -14.47 4.50
N VAL A 223 -6.23 -13.64 4.83
CA VAL A 223 -5.23 -13.14 3.86
C VAL A 223 -4.39 -14.26 3.26
N ILE A 224 -3.96 -15.25 4.07
CA ILE A 224 -3.23 -16.43 3.59
C ILE A 224 -4.04 -17.17 2.53
N GLN A 225 -5.33 -17.42 2.80
CA GLN A 225 -6.20 -18.15 1.87
C GLN A 225 -6.54 -17.31 0.63
N GLN A 226 -6.84 -16.02 0.80
CA GLN A 226 -7.13 -15.11 -0.31
C GLN A 226 -5.99 -15.00 -1.31
N LEU A 227 -4.74 -15.05 -0.82
CA LEU A 227 -3.55 -14.97 -1.65
C LEU A 227 -3.01 -16.35 -2.08
N GLY A 228 -3.66 -17.44 -1.68
CA GLY A 228 -3.25 -18.81 -2.02
C GLY A 228 -1.86 -19.16 -1.48
N LEU A 229 -1.59 -18.78 -0.22
CA LEU A 229 -0.34 -19.01 0.50
C LEU A 229 -0.41 -20.22 1.46
N GLU A 230 -1.52 -20.95 1.48
CA GLU A 230 -1.80 -22.03 2.44
C GLU A 230 -0.70 -23.11 2.45
N ASN A 231 -0.22 -23.49 1.26
CA ASN A 231 0.79 -24.54 1.10
C ASN A 231 2.18 -24.13 1.60
N CYS A 232 2.47 -22.82 1.65
CA CYS A 232 3.77 -22.29 2.06
C CYS A 232 3.70 -21.51 3.39
N GLN A 233 2.56 -21.54 4.09
CA GLN A 233 2.34 -20.70 5.28
C GLN A 233 3.37 -20.94 6.40
N ASN A 234 3.83 -22.18 6.55
CA ASN A 234 4.83 -22.58 7.55
C ASN A 234 6.26 -22.63 6.98
N THR A 235 6.47 -22.12 5.76
CA THR A 235 7.80 -22.03 5.15
C THR A 235 8.37 -20.64 5.39
N ILE A 236 9.66 -20.56 5.71
CA ILE A 236 10.37 -19.29 5.85
C ILE A 236 10.30 -18.47 4.56
N VAL A 237 10.17 -17.15 4.68
CA VAL A 237 10.11 -16.25 3.51
C VAL A 237 11.44 -16.30 2.75
N GLY A 238 12.55 -16.36 3.48
CA GLY A 238 13.90 -16.38 2.92
C GLY A 238 14.28 -15.08 2.19
N ASP A 239 15.48 -15.09 1.62
CA ASP A 239 16.02 -14.01 0.81
C ASP A 239 16.96 -14.55 -0.28
N ALA A 240 17.95 -13.76 -0.71
CA ALA A 240 18.93 -14.17 -1.72
C ALA A 240 19.95 -15.20 -1.19
N MET A 241 20.16 -15.26 0.12
CA MET A 241 21.15 -16.12 0.78
C MET A 241 20.48 -17.31 1.48
N LEU A 242 19.32 -17.10 2.08
CA LEU A 242 18.52 -18.10 2.76
C LEU A 242 17.37 -18.56 1.86
N ARG A 243 17.39 -19.83 1.45
CA ARG A 243 16.32 -20.39 0.63
C ARG A 243 15.01 -20.45 1.43
N GLY A 244 13.98 -19.83 0.90
CA GLY A 244 12.61 -19.89 1.44
C GLY A 244 11.60 -20.14 0.33
N VAL A 245 10.48 -19.42 0.40
CA VAL A 245 9.43 -19.45 -0.62
C VAL A 245 9.91 -18.92 -1.98
N SER A 246 9.18 -19.28 -3.04
CA SER A 246 9.42 -18.78 -4.39
C SER A 246 9.29 -17.26 -4.50
N GLY A 247 9.83 -16.66 -5.56
CA GLY A 247 9.69 -15.22 -5.79
C GLY A 247 8.25 -14.75 -5.95
N GLY A 248 7.39 -15.56 -6.57
CA GLY A 248 5.96 -15.26 -6.72
C GLY A 248 5.21 -15.36 -5.39
N GLU A 249 5.52 -16.35 -4.56
CA GLU A 249 4.99 -16.45 -3.18
C GLU A 249 5.43 -15.26 -2.35
N ARG A 250 6.73 -14.92 -2.34
CA ARG A 250 7.25 -13.75 -1.61
C ARG A 250 6.57 -12.45 -2.02
N LYS A 251 6.22 -12.29 -3.30
CA LYS A 251 5.48 -11.11 -3.77
C LYS A 251 4.06 -11.04 -3.22
N ARG A 252 3.41 -12.19 -3.12
CA ARG A 252 2.10 -12.33 -2.49
C ARG A 252 2.19 -12.06 -0.99
N VAL A 253 3.24 -12.51 -0.30
CA VAL A 253 3.48 -12.14 1.12
C VAL A 253 3.55 -10.61 1.29
N THR A 254 4.34 -9.90 0.48
CA THR A 254 4.38 -8.42 0.53
C THR A 254 3.02 -7.78 0.25
N THR A 255 2.22 -8.40 -0.62
CA THR A 255 0.85 -7.91 -0.88
C THR A 255 -0.04 -8.13 0.35
N GLY A 256 0.08 -9.28 1.02
CA GLY A 256 -0.63 -9.60 2.26
C GLY A 256 -0.27 -8.66 3.41
N GLU A 257 1.00 -8.33 3.60
CA GLU A 257 1.41 -7.34 4.59
C GLU A 257 0.73 -5.98 4.36
N MET A 258 0.59 -5.57 3.10
CA MET A 258 -0.06 -4.31 2.73
C MET A 258 -1.59 -4.37 2.77
N ALA A 259 -2.18 -5.55 2.96
CA ALA A 259 -3.60 -5.74 3.22
C ALA A 259 -3.93 -5.48 4.71
N PHE A 260 -2.93 -5.54 5.58
CA PHE A 260 -3.05 -5.11 6.97
C PHE A 260 -2.87 -3.59 7.08
N GLY A 261 -3.52 -3.02 8.10
CA GLY A 261 -3.76 -1.59 8.20
C GLY A 261 -5.15 -1.24 7.73
N ASN A 262 -5.79 -0.29 8.41
CA ASN A 262 -7.20 0.05 8.28
C ASN A 262 -7.49 0.84 6.98
N ASN A 263 -7.08 0.30 5.83
CA ASN A 263 -6.90 1.04 4.57
C ASN A 263 -8.14 1.11 3.67
N ALA A 264 -9.25 0.50 4.07
CA ALA A 264 -10.50 0.59 3.30
C ALA A 264 -11.77 0.22 4.08
N ALA A 265 -11.67 -0.50 5.21
CA ALA A 265 -12.85 -1.04 5.88
C ALA A 265 -13.57 -0.04 6.81
N TRP A 266 -12.91 1.06 7.20
CA TRP A 266 -13.46 1.89 8.26
C TRP A 266 -13.36 3.42 8.04
N PRO A 267 -14.49 4.14 7.99
CA PRO A 267 -14.46 5.60 7.92
C PRO A 267 -14.01 6.19 9.27
N ARG A 268 -12.80 6.73 9.34
CA ARG A 268 -12.41 7.61 10.46
C ARG A 268 -13.15 8.94 10.36
N SER A 269 -14.11 9.15 11.24
CA SER A 269 -14.78 10.43 11.54
C SER A 269 -13.87 11.50 12.15
N SER A 270 -12.57 11.52 11.83
CA SER A 270 -11.64 12.60 12.24
C SER A 270 -11.81 13.85 11.38
N ALA A 271 -12.77 13.81 10.47
CA ALA A 271 -13.19 14.90 9.66
C ALA A 271 -14.40 15.53 10.40
N LYS A 272 -14.15 16.40 11.40
CA LYS A 272 -15.19 17.29 11.95
C LYS A 272 -15.88 17.94 10.75
N ARG A 273 -17.14 17.59 10.48
CA ARG A 273 -18.02 18.26 9.51
C ARG A 273 -17.32 18.60 8.18
N TRP A 274 -17.40 17.69 7.20
CA TRP A 274 -17.08 17.97 5.80
C TRP A 274 -18.31 17.69 4.96
#